data_AF-A0A2P5E2Z0-F1
#
_entry.id   AF-A0A2P5E2Z0-F1
#
_cell.length_a   1.000
_cell.length_b   1.000
_cell.length_c   1.000
_cell.angle_alpha   90.00
_cell.angle_beta   90.00
_cell.angle_gamma   90.00
#
_symmetry.space_group_name_H-M   'P 1'
#
loop_
_entity.id
_entity.type
_entity.pdbx_description
1 polymer ?
#
loop_
_entity_poly.entity_id
_entity_poly.type
_entity_poly.pdbx_seq_one_letter_code
_entity_poly.pdbx_strand_id
1 'polypeptide(L)'
;MAAAFSVSQALRFSSFPNSVQRNGLRSFTLLLPFSSSPLSSGKLDKKKWRQPVVSLLELGGVKIAKHDVVRDDPTNNVPDTIFTKLGMQLHRRDQHPIGILKNAIYEYFDTNYSNKFDKFDDLCPLVTVKQNFDDVLVPADHVSRSYNDTYYVDSQTVLRCHTSAHQAELLRSGHTHFLVTGDVYRRDSIDSTHYPVFHQMEGVRVFSPNDWEVSGMDATSYAARDLKECLEGLARHLFGAVEMRWIDTYFPFTNPSFELEIFFQGVNHGASGLQPMKPELSYPTRYKKYPRKVHFLSSVCSFLSNQPSS
;
A
#
# COMPACT_ATOMS: atom_id res chain seq x y z
N MET A 1 10.84 -0.13 21.94
CA MET A 1 10.33 -1.22 21.09
C MET A 1 9.45 -0.62 20.00
N ALA A 2 9.36 -1.19 18.81
CA ALA A 2 8.48 -0.69 17.76
C ALA A 2 7.49 -1.76 17.27
N ALA A 3 6.28 -1.36 16.89
CA ALA A 3 5.39 -2.16 16.07
C ALA A 3 5.31 -1.51 14.68
N ALA A 4 5.33 -2.31 13.62
CA ALA A 4 5.20 -1.86 12.25
C ALA A 4 4.14 -2.70 11.53
N PHE A 5 3.44 -2.13 10.54
CA PHE A 5 2.59 -2.90 9.63
C PHE A 5 2.70 -2.34 8.23
N SER A 6 2.51 -3.18 7.21
CA SER A 6 2.41 -2.82 5.82
C SER A 6 1.14 -3.43 5.21
N VAL A 7 0.33 -2.60 4.58
CA VAL A 7 -0.87 -2.96 3.82
C VAL A 7 -0.51 -2.88 2.35
N SER A 8 -0.60 -4.00 1.64
CA SER A 8 -0.40 -4.04 0.19
C SER A 8 -1.75 -4.16 -0.50
N GLN A 9 -2.08 -3.27 -1.43
CA GLN A 9 -3.31 -3.36 -2.21
C GLN A 9 -3.04 -3.85 -3.63
N ALA A 10 -3.54 -5.06 -3.94
CA ALA A 10 -3.80 -5.52 -5.30
C ALA A 10 -5.32 -5.63 -5.51
N LEU A 11 -6.04 -4.50 -5.53
CA LEU A 11 -7.49 -4.49 -5.74
C LEU A 11 -7.86 -3.77 -7.02
N ARG A 12 -8.43 -4.53 -7.97
CA ARG A 12 -9.20 -4.01 -9.10
C ARG A 12 -10.56 -3.51 -8.59
N PHE A 13 -10.84 -2.22 -8.77
CA PHE A 13 -12.20 -1.71 -8.75
C PHE A 13 -12.85 -1.99 -10.11
N SER A 14 -13.70 -3.01 -10.19
CA SER A 14 -14.70 -3.06 -11.26
C SER A 14 -15.86 -2.17 -10.82
N SER A 15 -15.98 -1.01 -11.47
CA SER A 15 -17.18 -0.18 -11.61
C SER A 15 -18.16 -0.15 -10.41
N PHE A 16 -18.13 0.94 -9.64
CA PHE A 16 -19.24 1.29 -8.74
C PHE A 16 -20.53 1.49 -9.56
N PRO A 17 -21.66 0.86 -9.20
CA PRO A 17 -22.96 1.32 -9.64
C PRO A 17 -23.35 2.55 -8.80
N ASN A 18 -23.69 3.65 -9.49
CA ASN A 18 -24.30 4.83 -8.89
C ASN A 18 -25.60 4.42 -8.18
N SER A 19 -25.57 4.38 -6.85
CA SER A 19 -26.77 4.34 -6.01
C SER A 19 -26.50 5.10 -4.72
N VAL A 20 -26.47 6.43 -4.84
CA VAL A 20 -26.66 7.30 -3.67
C VAL A 20 -28.15 7.27 -3.35
N GLN A 21 -28.49 6.60 -2.27
CA GLN A 21 -29.82 6.59 -1.68
C GLN A 21 -30.06 7.96 -1.02
N ARG A 22 -30.72 8.88 -1.75
CA ARG A 22 -31.22 10.14 -1.18
C ARG A 22 -32.59 9.90 -0.55
N ASN A 23 -32.64 9.83 0.78
CA ASN A 23 -33.86 10.11 1.53
C ASN A 23 -33.85 11.59 1.92
N GLY A 24 -34.96 12.29 1.68
CA GLY A 24 -35.23 13.61 2.27
C GLY A 24 -35.90 14.61 1.33
N LEU A 25 -37.21 14.77 1.54
CA LEU A 25 -38.16 15.69 0.90
C LEU A 25 -37.62 17.10 0.56
N ARG A 26 -38.05 17.67 -0.58
CA ARG A 26 -39.20 18.61 -0.64
C ARG A 26 -39.54 19.01 -2.08
N SER A 27 -40.85 19.06 -2.30
CA SER A 27 -41.59 19.43 -3.50
C SER A 27 -41.18 20.80 -4.05
N PHE A 28 -40.90 20.88 -5.36
CA PHE A 28 -41.23 22.05 -6.18
C PHE A 28 -41.50 21.59 -7.62
N THR A 29 -42.77 21.69 -8.00
CA THR A 29 -43.30 21.52 -9.34
C THR A 29 -42.95 22.74 -10.18
N LEU A 30 -42.35 22.57 -11.36
CA LEU A 30 -42.47 23.54 -12.46
C LEU A 30 -42.43 22.80 -13.80
N LEU A 31 -43.46 23.09 -14.60
CA LEU A 31 -43.82 22.47 -15.86
C LEU A 31 -42.94 22.95 -17.02
N LEU A 32 -42.46 22.01 -17.85
CA LEU A 32 -42.38 21.93 -19.34
C LEU A 32 -41.97 23.18 -20.20
N PRO A 33 -41.44 23.02 -21.45
CA PRO A 33 -41.64 21.89 -22.35
C PRO A 33 -40.41 21.35 -23.12
N PHE A 34 -40.59 20.11 -23.59
CA PHE A 34 -39.86 19.49 -24.68
C PHE A 34 -39.99 20.31 -25.97
N SER A 35 -38.88 20.51 -26.68
CA SER A 35 -38.87 20.83 -28.10
C SER A 35 -37.92 19.88 -28.82
N SER A 36 -38.50 19.08 -29.71
CA SER A 36 -37.84 18.17 -30.63
C SER A 36 -37.66 18.84 -31.99
N SER A 37 -36.44 18.83 -32.56
CA SER A 37 -36.19 18.86 -34.02
C SER A 37 -34.69 18.67 -34.36
N PRO A 38 -34.35 18.24 -35.59
CA PRO A 38 -33.31 17.24 -35.83
C PRO A 38 -32.00 17.75 -36.46
N LEU A 39 -30.97 16.91 -36.28
CA LEU A 39 -29.77 16.63 -37.09
C LEU A 39 -29.12 17.76 -37.92
N SER A 40 -27.86 18.10 -37.58
CA SER A 40 -26.86 18.57 -38.55
C SER A 40 -25.51 17.90 -38.27
N SER A 41 -24.96 17.30 -39.31
CA SER A 41 -23.71 16.54 -39.33
C SER A 41 -22.48 17.46 -39.21
N GLY A 42 -21.92 17.56 -38.01
CA GLY A 42 -20.61 18.19 -37.78
C GLY A 42 -19.53 17.13 -37.58
N LYS A 43 -18.54 17.09 -38.47
CA LYS A 43 -17.31 16.28 -38.32
C LYS A 43 -16.61 16.66 -37.02
N LEU A 44 -16.55 15.73 -36.05
CA LEU A 44 -15.70 15.86 -34.87
C LEU A 44 -14.30 15.35 -35.20
N ASP A 45 -13.37 16.29 -35.37
CA ASP A 45 -11.94 16.03 -35.40
C ASP A 45 -11.50 15.34 -34.10
N LYS A 46 -11.03 14.10 -34.24
CA LYS A 46 -10.36 13.36 -33.16
C LYS A 46 -9.01 14.02 -32.88
N LYS A 47 -8.98 15.09 -32.08
CA LYS A 47 -7.75 15.59 -31.46
C LYS A 47 -7.24 14.52 -30.51
N LYS A 48 -6.26 13.73 -30.97
CA LYS A 48 -5.40 12.90 -30.12
C LYS A 48 -4.79 13.82 -29.07
N TRP A 49 -5.23 13.66 -27.82
CA TRP A 49 -4.59 14.26 -26.68
C TRP A 49 -3.21 13.59 -26.52
N ARG A 50 -2.18 14.20 -27.11
CA ARG A 50 -0.79 13.88 -26.79
C ARG A 50 -0.52 14.53 -25.44
N GLN A 51 -0.33 13.71 -24.40
CA GLN A 51 0.23 14.22 -23.17
C GLN A 51 1.63 14.77 -23.45
N PRO A 52 2.04 15.89 -22.83
CA PRO A 52 3.41 16.35 -22.93
C PRO A 52 4.30 15.26 -22.35
N VAL A 53 5.39 14.91 -23.05
CA VAL A 53 6.47 14.13 -22.45
C VAL A 53 7.10 15.05 -21.41
N VAL A 54 6.63 14.94 -20.17
CA VAL A 54 7.22 15.70 -19.07
C VAL A 54 8.61 15.10 -18.85
N SER A 55 9.64 15.82 -19.31
CA SER A 55 11.04 15.39 -19.21
C SER A 55 11.59 15.44 -17.79
N LEU A 56 10.82 16.00 -16.84
CA LEU A 56 11.23 16.28 -15.47
C LEU A 56 10.06 16.01 -14.50
N LEU A 57 10.16 14.96 -13.71
CA LEU A 57 9.19 14.61 -12.67
C LEU A 57 9.63 15.22 -11.34
N GLU A 58 8.70 15.66 -10.50
CA GLU A 58 8.98 16.07 -9.12
C GLU A 58 8.44 14.99 -8.16
N LEU A 59 9.35 14.33 -7.45
CA LEU A 59 9.09 13.19 -6.58
C LEU A 59 9.80 13.43 -5.24
N GLY A 60 9.05 13.66 -4.17
CA GLY A 60 9.62 13.96 -2.85
C GLY A 60 10.50 15.20 -2.80
N GLY A 61 10.14 16.24 -3.56
CA GLY A 61 10.96 17.45 -3.71
C GLY A 61 12.20 17.26 -4.59
N VAL A 62 12.43 16.07 -5.14
CA VAL A 62 13.53 15.79 -6.07
C VAL A 62 13.04 15.87 -7.51
N LYS A 63 13.75 16.63 -8.34
CA LYS A 63 13.53 16.69 -9.79
C LYS A 63 14.26 15.52 -10.45
N ILE A 64 13.51 14.62 -11.07
CA ILE A 64 13.99 13.38 -11.68
C ILE A 64 13.73 13.44 -13.18
N ALA A 65 14.80 13.41 -13.97
CA ALA A 65 14.73 13.31 -15.41
C ALA A 65 14.77 11.85 -15.87
N LYS A 66 14.37 11.60 -17.13
CA LYS A 66 14.42 10.24 -17.70
C LYS A 66 15.82 9.60 -17.60
N HIS A 67 16.86 10.39 -17.86
CA HIS A 67 18.26 9.93 -17.86
C HIS A 67 18.84 9.69 -16.45
N ASP A 68 18.07 10.00 -15.39
CA ASP A 68 18.41 9.66 -14.01
C ASP A 68 17.89 8.28 -13.62
N VAL A 69 16.92 7.75 -14.37
CA VAL A 69 16.25 6.46 -14.08
C VAL A 69 16.56 5.42 -15.13
N VAL A 70 16.45 5.78 -16.41
CA VAL A 70 16.78 4.94 -17.55
C VAL A 70 18.14 5.41 -18.05
N ARG A 71 19.20 4.85 -17.47
CA ARG A 71 20.58 5.26 -17.69
C ARG A 71 21.33 4.22 -18.50
N ASP A 72 22.40 4.65 -19.16
CA ASP A 72 23.36 3.74 -19.80
C ASP A 72 24.30 3.17 -18.73
N ASP A 73 23.79 2.19 -17.96
CA ASP A 73 24.52 1.47 -16.92
C ASP A 73 24.31 -0.04 -17.11
N PRO A 74 25.36 -0.89 -16.98
CA PRO A 74 25.24 -2.33 -17.24
C PRO A 74 24.30 -3.08 -16.28
N THR A 75 23.99 -2.49 -15.13
CA THR A 75 23.06 -3.04 -14.13
C THR A 75 21.66 -2.44 -14.23
N ASN A 76 21.47 -1.40 -15.05
CA ASN A 76 20.15 -0.80 -15.24
C ASN A 76 19.22 -1.80 -15.93
N ASN A 77 18.05 -2.02 -15.34
CA ASN A 77 17.02 -2.88 -15.91
C ASN A 77 15.62 -2.22 -15.91
N VAL A 78 15.55 -0.90 -15.78
CA VAL A 78 14.29 -0.14 -15.76
C VAL A 78 13.84 0.17 -17.18
N PRO A 79 12.74 -0.42 -17.67
CA PRO A 79 12.25 -0.12 -19.00
C PRO A 79 11.50 1.22 -19.03
N ASP A 80 11.42 1.83 -20.22
CA ASP A 80 10.64 3.04 -20.47
C ASP A 80 9.18 2.93 -20.00
N THR A 81 8.59 1.75 -20.12
CA THR A 81 7.22 1.49 -19.67
C THR A 81 7.03 1.70 -18.16
N ILE A 82 8.06 1.40 -17.36
CA ILE A 82 8.05 1.63 -15.91
C ILE A 82 8.35 3.08 -15.59
N PHE A 83 9.30 3.71 -16.31
CA PHE A 83 9.56 5.13 -16.17
C PHE A 83 8.28 5.97 -16.36
N THR A 84 7.43 5.63 -17.34
CA THR A 84 6.15 6.35 -17.56
C THR A 84 5.13 6.22 -16.41
N LYS A 85 5.36 5.31 -15.44
CA LYS A 85 4.51 5.15 -14.25
C LYS A 85 4.99 5.98 -13.06
N LEU A 86 6.25 6.39 -13.04
CA LEU A 86 6.78 7.28 -12.02
C LEU A 86 6.02 8.61 -12.04
N GLY A 87 5.71 9.13 -10.85
CA GLY A 87 4.97 10.39 -10.70
C GLY A 87 3.47 10.30 -10.91
N MET A 88 2.91 9.12 -11.20
CA MET A 88 1.44 8.97 -11.23
C MET A 88 0.81 9.27 -9.87
N GLN A 89 1.47 8.90 -8.76
CA GLN A 89 1.09 9.21 -7.37
C GLN A 89 -0.42 9.02 -7.12
N LEU A 90 -0.96 7.85 -7.52
CA LEU A 90 -2.41 7.61 -7.49
C LEU A 90 -3.00 7.66 -6.08
N HIS A 91 -2.18 7.35 -5.07
CA HIS A 91 -2.53 7.47 -3.65
C HIS A 91 -2.71 8.91 -3.15
N ARG A 92 -2.23 9.92 -3.91
CA ARG A 92 -2.39 11.34 -3.58
C ARG A 92 -3.57 12.00 -4.30
N ARG A 93 -4.32 11.23 -5.10
CA ARG A 93 -5.50 11.72 -5.82
C ARG A 93 -6.75 11.35 -5.02
N ASP A 94 -7.37 12.32 -4.36
CA ASP A 94 -8.47 12.07 -3.41
C ASP A 94 -9.68 11.34 -4.01
N GLN A 95 -9.95 11.53 -5.30
CA GLN A 95 -11.05 10.86 -6.01
C GLN A 95 -10.67 9.49 -6.58
N HIS A 96 -9.39 9.12 -6.49
CA HIS A 96 -8.92 7.81 -6.94
C HIS A 96 -9.17 6.77 -5.83
N PRO A 97 -9.58 5.53 -6.16
CA PRO A 97 -9.89 4.54 -5.12
C PRO A 97 -8.76 4.26 -4.13
N ILE A 98 -7.49 4.36 -4.57
CA ILE A 98 -6.32 4.24 -3.69
C ILE A 98 -6.22 5.46 -2.76
N GLY A 99 -6.49 6.66 -3.26
CA GLY A 99 -6.52 7.88 -2.43
C GLY A 99 -7.66 7.86 -1.41
N ILE A 100 -8.84 7.39 -1.81
CA ILE A 100 -9.98 7.19 -0.90
C ILE A 100 -9.60 6.21 0.22
N LEU A 101 -9.00 5.07 -0.11
CA LEU A 101 -8.57 4.10 0.89
C LEU A 101 -7.50 4.69 1.83
N LYS A 102 -6.48 5.36 1.29
CA LYS A 102 -5.46 6.05 2.09
C LYS A 102 -6.09 7.03 3.07
N ASN A 103 -7.02 7.87 2.60
CA ASN A 103 -7.69 8.88 3.41
C ASN A 103 -8.54 8.24 4.52
N ALA A 104 -9.22 7.13 4.25
CA ALA A 104 -9.95 6.37 5.27
C ALA A 104 -9.00 5.78 6.33
N ILE A 105 -7.82 5.29 5.93
CA ILE A 105 -6.81 4.82 6.88
C ILE A 105 -6.26 6.00 7.71
N TYR A 106 -5.97 7.15 7.10
CA TYR A 106 -5.55 8.35 7.82
C TYR A 106 -6.60 8.80 8.84
N GLU A 107 -7.88 8.82 8.47
CA GLU A 107 -8.98 9.16 9.38
C GLU A 107 -9.05 8.21 10.59
N TYR A 108 -8.85 6.91 10.37
CA TYR A 108 -8.77 5.94 11.47
C TYR A 108 -7.64 6.29 12.45
N PHE A 109 -6.44 6.58 11.94
CA PHE A 109 -5.29 6.91 12.80
C PHE A 109 -5.47 8.25 13.52
N ASP A 110 -6.02 9.25 12.84
CA ASP A 110 -6.31 10.57 13.42
C ASP A 110 -7.29 10.47 14.58
N THR A 111 -8.36 9.69 14.39
CA THR A 111 -9.42 9.48 15.37
C THR A 111 -8.96 8.65 16.57
N ASN A 112 -8.29 7.51 16.33
CA ASN A 112 -7.99 6.54 17.38
C ASN A 112 -6.65 6.82 18.10
N TYR A 113 -5.77 7.60 17.49
CA TYR A 113 -4.45 7.90 18.04
C TYR A 113 -4.19 9.41 18.21
N SER A 114 -5.26 10.22 18.27
CA SER A 114 -5.18 11.67 18.57
C SER A 114 -4.19 12.43 17.67
N ASN A 115 -4.19 12.13 16.37
CA ASN A 115 -3.27 12.73 15.38
C ASN A 115 -1.78 12.59 15.71
N LYS A 116 -1.37 11.53 16.44
CA LYS A 116 0.05 11.31 16.80
C LYS A 116 0.92 10.85 15.63
N PHE A 117 0.33 10.34 14.54
CA PHE A 117 1.08 9.74 13.44
C PHE A 117 1.43 10.78 12.38
N ASP A 118 2.73 10.99 12.18
CA ASP A 118 3.26 11.74 11.03
C ASP A 118 2.91 11.02 9.72
N LYS A 119 2.56 11.74 8.66
CA LYS A 119 2.10 11.16 7.39
C LYS A 119 3.05 11.53 6.27
N PHE A 120 3.66 10.51 5.67
CA PHE A 120 4.58 10.65 4.55
C PHE A 120 3.97 9.99 3.31
N ASP A 121 3.50 10.80 2.35
CA ASP A 121 2.90 10.29 1.11
C ASP A 121 3.58 10.76 -0.18
N ASP A 122 4.74 11.41 -0.04
CA ASP A 122 5.48 12.04 -1.13
C ASP A 122 6.94 11.60 -1.24
N LEU A 123 7.42 10.67 -0.40
CA LEU A 123 8.81 10.20 -0.42
C LEU A 123 9.24 9.68 -1.80
N CYS A 124 10.47 9.98 -2.18
CA CYS A 124 11.03 9.58 -3.47
C CYS A 124 11.08 8.04 -3.60
N PRO A 125 10.59 7.46 -4.73
CA PRO A 125 10.65 6.01 -4.95
C PRO A 125 12.05 5.50 -5.33
N LEU A 126 12.99 6.38 -5.71
CA LEU A 126 14.38 6.01 -5.89
C LEU A 126 15.06 5.97 -4.52
N VAL A 127 15.53 4.79 -4.15
CA VAL A 127 16.18 4.53 -2.87
C VAL A 127 17.48 3.77 -3.11
N THR A 128 18.41 3.89 -2.17
CA THR A 128 19.62 3.08 -2.21
C THR A 128 19.30 1.59 -1.99
N VAL A 129 20.13 0.69 -2.53
CA VAL A 129 20.09 -0.75 -2.23
C VAL A 129 20.15 -0.97 -0.71
N LYS A 130 20.92 -0.14 0.00
CA LYS A 130 21.03 -0.15 1.45
C LYS A 130 19.70 0.16 2.14
N GLN A 131 19.01 1.23 1.76
CA GLN A 131 17.69 1.56 2.31
C GLN A 131 16.67 0.46 2.03
N ASN A 132 16.63 -0.07 0.81
CA ASN A 132 15.62 -1.04 0.41
C ASN A 132 15.84 -2.43 1.01
N PHE A 133 17.08 -2.83 1.31
CA PHE A 133 17.38 -4.19 1.75
C PHE A 133 18.23 -4.28 3.02
N ASP A 134 19.39 -3.62 3.07
CA ASP A 134 20.33 -3.80 4.20
C ASP A 134 19.76 -3.22 5.50
N ASP A 135 19.16 -2.04 5.43
CA ASP A 135 18.57 -1.33 6.59
C ASP A 135 17.35 -2.06 7.16
N VAL A 136 16.75 -2.96 6.38
CA VAL A 136 15.67 -3.87 6.78
C VAL A 136 16.14 -5.32 6.85
N LEU A 137 17.45 -5.54 7.08
CA LEU A 137 18.04 -6.84 7.40
C LEU A 137 17.78 -7.96 6.38
N VAL A 138 17.46 -7.63 5.13
CA VAL A 138 17.35 -8.61 4.05
C VAL A 138 18.76 -9.11 3.73
N PRO A 139 19.05 -10.42 3.72
CA PRO A 139 20.39 -10.93 3.42
C PRO A 139 20.89 -10.57 2.01
N ALA A 140 22.21 -10.49 1.82
CA ALA A 140 22.82 -10.15 0.53
C ALA A 140 22.56 -11.18 -0.58
N ASP A 141 22.36 -12.45 -0.20
CA ASP A 141 22.03 -13.58 -1.07
C ASP A 141 20.52 -13.83 -1.20
N HIS A 142 19.68 -12.97 -0.63
CA HIS A 142 18.24 -13.13 -0.67
C HIS A 142 17.67 -12.94 -2.09
N VAL A 143 16.74 -13.82 -2.49
CA VAL A 143 16.16 -13.86 -3.84
C VAL A 143 15.54 -12.52 -4.27
N SER A 144 14.98 -11.74 -3.34
CA SER A 144 14.39 -10.44 -3.66
C SER A 144 15.39 -9.41 -4.20
N ARG A 145 16.70 -9.61 -3.98
CA ARG A 145 17.77 -8.77 -4.56
C ARG A 145 18.12 -9.16 -5.98
N SER A 146 17.51 -10.21 -6.53
CA SER A 146 17.74 -10.62 -7.91
C SER A 146 17.32 -9.53 -8.89
N TYR A 147 18.10 -9.34 -9.95
CA TYR A 147 17.74 -8.49 -11.09
C TYR A 147 16.45 -8.94 -11.77
N ASN A 148 16.00 -10.18 -11.57
CA ASN A 148 14.73 -10.67 -12.10
C ASN A 148 13.51 -10.15 -11.34
N ASP A 149 13.68 -9.77 -10.06
CA ASP A 149 12.58 -9.41 -9.15
C ASP A 149 12.58 -7.90 -8.82
N THR A 150 13.73 -7.24 -8.94
CA THR A 150 13.92 -5.83 -8.57
C THR A 150 14.33 -4.96 -9.75
N TYR A 151 13.78 -3.74 -9.78
CA TYR A 151 14.13 -2.69 -10.73
C TYR A 151 15.36 -1.90 -10.25
N TYR A 152 16.52 -2.17 -10.84
CA TYR A 152 17.79 -1.48 -10.58
C TYR A 152 17.98 -0.32 -11.56
N VAL A 153 18.22 0.87 -11.01
CA VAL A 153 18.64 2.06 -11.78
C VAL A 153 20.14 2.00 -12.05
N ASP A 154 20.89 1.56 -11.05
CA ASP A 154 22.32 1.24 -11.11
C ASP A 154 22.66 0.26 -9.96
N SER A 155 23.95 -0.07 -9.79
CA SER A 155 24.39 -1.05 -8.79
C SER A 155 24.09 -0.64 -7.33
N GLN A 156 23.81 0.63 -7.06
CA GLN A 156 23.58 1.18 -5.72
C GLN A 156 22.16 1.73 -5.54
N THR A 157 21.37 1.85 -6.60
CA THR A 157 20.06 2.52 -6.59
C THR A 157 18.98 1.63 -7.22
N VAL A 158 17.84 1.52 -6.53
CA VAL A 158 16.66 0.77 -6.99
C VAL A 158 15.41 1.64 -6.94
N LEU A 159 14.40 1.25 -7.70
CA LEU A 159 13.03 1.66 -7.37
C LEU A 159 12.57 0.82 -6.18
N ARG A 160 12.06 1.46 -5.12
CA ARG A 160 11.72 0.78 -3.86
C ARG A 160 10.76 -0.39 -4.08
N CYS A 161 11.10 -1.55 -3.50
CA CYS A 161 10.28 -2.76 -3.59
C CYS A 161 9.16 -2.79 -2.53
N HIS A 162 9.30 -1.97 -1.49
CA HIS A 162 8.34 -1.81 -0.41
C HIS A 162 8.53 -0.46 0.31
N THR A 163 7.48 0.03 0.97
CA THR A 163 7.55 1.26 1.79
C THR A 163 8.53 1.17 2.94
N SER A 164 8.86 -0.05 3.40
CA SER A 164 9.77 -0.27 4.53
C SER A 164 11.18 0.22 4.28
N ALA A 165 11.53 0.51 3.02
CA ALA A 165 12.79 1.14 2.64
C ALA A 165 13.04 2.49 3.36
N HIS A 166 11.97 3.13 3.84
CA HIS A 166 12.04 4.42 4.54
C HIS A 166 12.04 4.31 6.07
N GLN A 167 11.86 3.12 6.67
CA GLN A 167 11.74 2.97 8.12
C GLN A 167 12.97 3.46 8.86
N ALA A 168 14.15 2.94 8.49
CA ALA A 168 15.38 3.22 9.21
C ALA A 168 15.74 4.71 9.16
N GLU A 169 15.50 5.37 8.02
CA GLU A 169 15.73 6.81 7.86
C GLU A 169 14.80 7.65 8.72
N LEU A 170 13.48 7.36 8.70
CA LEU A 170 12.50 8.09 9.49
C LEU A 170 12.72 7.90 10.99
N LEU A 171 13.06 6.69 11.43
CA LEU A 171 13.40 6.40 12.83
C LEU A 171 14.69 7.11 13.27
N ARG A 172 15.74 7.11 12.45
CA ARG A 172 16.98 7.87 12.73
C ARG A 172 16.72 9.37 12.80
N SER A 173 15.73 9.86 12.06
CA SER A 173 15.29 11.26 12.09
C SER A 173 14.41 11.60 13.30
N GLY A 174 14.14 10.64 14.19
CA GLY A 174 13.41 10.84 15.44
C GLY A 174 11.90 10.63 15.36
N HIS A 175 11.35 10.24 14.20
CA HIS A 175 9.93 9.91 14.11
C HIS A 175 9.62 8.62 14.86
N THR A 176 8.65 8.67 15.77
CA THR A 176 8.25 7.52 16.60
C THR A 176 6.90 6.95 16.20
N HIS A 177 6.04 7.75 15.57
CA HIS A 177 4.71 7.36 15.12
C HIS A 177 4.52 7.91 13.72
N PHE A 178 4.55 7.05 12.71
CA PHE A 178 4.44 7.53 11.33
C PHE A 178 3.75 6.54 10.41
N LEU A 179 3.12 7.07 9.38
CA LEU A 179 2.53 6.35 8.27
C LEU A 179 3.27 6.72 6.98
N VAL A 180 3.65 5.72 6.19
CA VAL A 180 4.25 5.91 4.86
C VAL A 180 3.29 5.38 3.81
N THR A 181 2.96 6.16 2.79
CA THR A 181 2.15 5.69 1.65
C THR A 181 2.88 5.98 0.35
N GLY A 182 2.99 4.97 -0.51
CA GLY A 182 3.67 5.15 -1.77
C GLY A 182 3.42 4.04 -2.77
N ASP A 183 3.68 4.37 -4.02
CA ASP A 183 3.90 3.42 -5.10
C ASP A 183 5.20 2.62 -4.88
N VAL A 184 5.15 1.32 -5.14
CA VAL A 184 6.27 0.38 -5.02
C VAL A 184 6.41 -0.41 -6.31
N TYR A 185 7.62 -0.85 -6.61
CA TYR A 185 8.02 -1.34 -7.93
C TYR A 185 8.62 -2.74 -7.80
N ARG A 186 8.04 -3.71 -8.51
CA ARG A 186 8.52 -5.10 -8.53
C ARG A 186 8.45 -5.67 -9.93
N ARG A 187 9.45 -6.47 -10.30
CA ARG A 187 9.46 -7.20 -11.57
C ARG A 187 8.66 -8.50 -11.43
N ASP A 188 7.35 -8.38 -11.36
CA ASP A 188 6.44 -9.53 -11.32
C ASP A 188 5.86 -9.88 -12.69
N SER A 189 5.38 -11.12 -12.85
CA SER A 189 4.54 -11.49 -13.98
C SER A 189 3.26 -10.66 -14.00
N ILE A 190 2.83 -10.21 -15.18
CA ILE A 190 1.60 -9.42 -15.29
C ILE A 190 0.39 -10.37 -15.38
N ASP A 191 -0.42 -10.42 -14.32
CA ASP A 191 -1.65 -11.22 -14.29
C ASP A 191 -2.81 -10.47 -13.60
N SER A 192 -3.86 -11.19 -13.18
CA SER A 192 -5.01 -10.57 -12.51
C SER A 192 -4.70 -9.99 -11.13
N THR A 193 -3.64 -10.46 -10.47
CA THR A 193 -3.25 -10.18 -9.09
C THR A 193 -1.90 -9.46 -8.97
N HIS A 194 -1.07 -9.51 -10.00
CA HIS A 194 0.27 -8.92 -10.03
C HIS A 194 0.35 -7.81 -11.07
N TYR A 195 0.83 -6.65 -10.63
CA TYR A 195 1.12 -5.51 -11.50
C TYR A 195 2.47 -4.91 -11.08
N PRO A 196 3.35 -4.52 -12.03
CA PRO A 196 4.71 -4.10 -11.70
C PRO A 196 4.81 -2.85 -10.81
N VAL A 197 3.71 -2.08 -10.71
CA VAL A 197 3.61 -0.87 -9.87
C VAL A 197 2.31 -0.92 -9.07
N PHE A 198 2.41 -1.16 -7.78
CA PHE A 198 1.26 -1.15 -6.87
C PHE A 198 1.53 -0.21 -5.70
N HIS A 199 0.59 -0.07 -4.77
CA HIS A 199 0.71 0.88 -3.67
C HIS A 199 0.70 0.14 -2.34
N GLN A 200 1.57 0.60 -1.45
CA GLN A 200 1.63 0.15 -0.08
C GLN A 200 1.39 1.31 0.86
N MET A 201 0.82 0.98 2.00
CA MET A 201 0.74 1.86 3.16
C MET A 201 1.36 1.16 4.34
N GLU A 202 2.19 1.86 5.08
CA GLU A 202 2.91 1.34 6.22
C GLU A 202 2.66 2.21 7.42
N GLY A 203 2.65 1.63 8.61
CA GLY A 203 2.62 2.37 9.85
C GLY A 203 3.64 1.82 10.84
N VAL A 204 4.33 2.71 11.55
CA VAL A 204 5.33 2.40 12.57
C VAL A 204 4.99 3.15 13.83
N ARG A 205 5.09 2.48 14.97
CA ARG A 205 4.87 3.02 16.30
C ARG A 205 5.94 2.54 17.27
N VAL A 206 6.63 3.45 17.93
CA VAL A 206 7.66 3.17 18.94
C VAL A 206 7.09 3.41 20.34
N PHE A 207 7.26 2.41 21.20
CA PHE A 207 6.91 2.40 22.61
C PHE A 207 8.15 2.57 23.49
N SER A 208 8.02 3.44 24.48
CA SER A 208 8.92 3.62 25.61
C SER A 208 8.61 2.61 26.72
N PRO A 209 9.55 2.40 27.68
CA PRO A 209 9.30 1.57 28.86
C PRO A 209 8.01 1.93 29.61
N ASN A 210 7.77 3.24 29.79
CA ASN A 210 6.58 3.75 30.48
C ASN A 210 5.25 3.31 29.85
N ASP A 211 5.23 2.99 28.54
CA ASP A 211 4.01 2.56 27.85
C ASP A 211 3.57 1.16 28.27
N TRP A 212 4.52 0.25 28.52
CA TRP A 212 4.21 -1.17 28.76
C TRP A 212 4.43 -1.62 30.21
N GLU A 213 5.27 -0.93 31.00
CA GLU A 213 5.54 -1.32 32.39
C GLU A 213 4.26 -1.38 33.24
N VAL A 214 3.34 -0.43 33.06
CA VAL A 214 2.04 -0.37 33.78
C VAL A 214 1.14 -1.56 33.41
N SER A 215 1.32 -2.14 32.22
CA SER A 215 0.51 -3.27 31.75
C SER A 215 0.88 -4.60 32.41
N GLY A 216 2.07 -4.69 33.04
CA GLY A 216 2.62 -5.94 33.56
C GLY A 216 3.03 -6.97 32.50
N MET A 217 2.92 -6.62 31.21
CA MET A 217 3.39 -7.44 30.09
C MET A 217 4.85 -7.12 29.78
N ASP A 218 5.60 -8.07 29.22
CA ASP A 218 6.86 -7.71 28.59
C ASP A 218 6.60 -6.83 27.36
N ALA A 219 7.61 -6.03 26.99
CA ALA A 219 7.50 -5.11 25.88
C ALA A 219 6.96 -5.77 24.60
N THR A 220 7.43 -6.99 24.28
CA THR A 220 7.12 -7.69 23.02
C THR A 220 5.65 -8.07 22.97
N SER A 221 5.14 -8.66 24.06
CA SER A 221 3.74 -9.01 24.19
C SER A 221 2.84 -7.77 24.16
N TYR A 222 3.27 -6.66 24.78
CA TYR A 222 2.55 -5.40 24.74
C TYR A 222 2.45 -4.85 23.31
N ALA A 223 3.57 -4.74 22.59
CA ALA A 223 3.60 -4.24 21.23
C ALA A 223 2.82 -5.14 20.26
N ALA A 224 2.90 -6.47 20.42
CA ALA A 224 2.13 -7.41 19.61
C ALA A 224 0.63 -7.27 19.85
N ARG A 225 0.21 -7.07 21.11
CA ARG A 225 -1.21 -6.84 21.45
C ARG A 225 -1.71 -5.52 20.86
N ASP A 226 -0.97 -4.42 21.06
CA ASP A 226 -1.33 -3.10 20.51
C ASP A 226 -1.45 -3.14 18.98
N LEU A 227 -0.51 -3.81 18.31
CA LEU A 227 -0.53 -4.02 16.86
C LEU A 227 -1.77 -4.78 16.41
N LYS A 228 -2.11 -5.89 17.08
CA LYS A 228 -3.28 -6.69 16.73
C LYS A 228 -4.58 -5.91 16.94
N GLU A 229 -4.72 -5.24 18.09
CA GLU A 229 -5.86 -4.37 18.39
C GLU A 229 -6.00 -3.23 17.35
N CYS A 230 -4.89 -2.59 16.99
CA CYS A 230 -4.83 -1.55 15.97
C CYS A 230 -5.33 -2.05 14.60
N LEU A 231 -4.81 -3.19 14.13
CA LEU A 231 -5.12 -3.72 12.80
C LEU A 231 -6.53 -4.31 12.72
N GLU A 232 -7.02 -4.95 13.78
CA GLU A 232 -8.41 -5.39 13.84
C GLU A 232 -9.36 -4.19 13.88
N GLY A 233 -9.04 -3.14 14.63
CA GLY A 233 -9.80 -1.89 14.65
C GLY A 233 -9.84 -1.24 13.27
N LEU A 234 -8.69 -1.16 12.58
CA LEU A 234 -8.59 -0.63 11.23
C LEU A 234 -9.41 -1.47 10.24
N ALA A 235 -9.32 -2.79 10.31
CA ALA A 235 -10.10 -3.68 9.46
C ALA A 235 -11.61 -3.51 9.69
N ARG A 236 -12.06 -3.36 10.94
CA ARG A 236 -13.48 -3.06 11.25
C ARG A 236 -13.89 -1.69 10.73
N HIS A 237 -13.02 -0.70 10.82
CA HIS A 237 -13.28 0.65 10.30
C HIS A 237 -13.45 0.64 8.76
N LEU A 238 -12.60 -0.10 8.05
CA LEU A 238 -12.62 -0.16 6.59
C LEU A 238 -13.73 -1.05 6.01
N PHE A 239 -14.01 -2.19 6.64
CA PHE A 239 -14.87 -3.23 6.06
C PHE A 239 -16.13 -3.52 6.88
N GLY A 240 -16.30 -2.90 8.05
CA GLY A 240 -17.37 -3.21 8.98
C GLY A 240 -17.14 -4.53 9.73
N ALA A 241 -18.22 -5.22 10.09
CA ALA A 241 -18.13 -6.52 10.76
C ALA A 241 -17.63 -7.60 9.78
N VAL A 242 -16.35 -7.94 9.88
CA VAL A 242 -15.68 -8.98 9.07
C VAL A 242 -15.00 -10.02 9.97
N GLU A 243 -14.94 -11.25 9.47
CA GLU A 243 -14.18 -12.33 10.11
C GLU A 243 -12.68 -12.18 9.78
N MET A 244 -11.85 -12.41 10.77
CA MET A 244 -10.40 -12.18 10.72
C MET A 244 -9.65 -13.37 11.29
N ARG A 245 -8.46 -13.64 10.75
CA ARG A 245 -7.56 -14.68 11.25
C ARG A 245 -6.12 -14.20 11.24
N TRP A 246 -5.44 -14.36 12.37
CA TRP A 246 -4.00 -14.16 12.49
C TRP A 246 -3.24 -15.41 12.06
N ILE A 247 -2.18 -15.22 11.27
CA ILE A 247 -1.25 -16.26 10.85
C ILE A 247 0.15 -15.85 11.31
N ASP A 248 0.83 -16.74 12.02
CA ASP A 248 2.24 -16.53 12.37
C ASP A 248 3.10 -16.66 11.09
N THR A 249 4.01 -15.71 10.89
CA THR A 249 4.86 -15.64 9.70
C THR A 249 6.28 -15.19 10.06
N TYR A 250 7.12 -14.99 9.06
CA TYR A 250 8.50 -14.54 9.21
C TYR A 250 8.83 -13.44 8.20
N PHE A 251 9.36 -12.32 8.69
CA PHE A 251 10.10 -11.35 7.87
C PHE A 251 11.48 -11.09 8.48
N PRO A 252 12.53 -10.87 7.66
CA PRO A 252 13.90 -10.70 8.16
C PRO A 252 14.09 -9.58 9.20
N PHE A 253 13.25 -8.55 9.17
CA PHE A 253 13.35 -7.36 10.02
C PHE A 253 12.43 -7.39 11.25
N THR A 254 11.74 -8.51 11.52
CA THR A 254 10.62 -8.53 12.46
C THR A 254 10.59 -9.81 13.29
N ASN A 255 10.30 -9.71 14.58
CA ASN A 255 10.14 -10.88 15.44
C ASN A 255 9.40 -10.51 16.74
N PRO A 256 8.22 -11.08 17.02
CA PRO A 256 7.44 -11.99 16.17
C PRO A 256 6.82 -11.27 14.96
N SER A 257 6.28 -12.05 14.01
CA SER A 257 5.65 -11.53 12.80
C SER A 257 4.28 -12.18 12.57
N PHE A 258 3.31 -11.40 12.12
CA PHE A 258 1.94 -11.88 11.89
C PHE A 258 1.36 -11.35 10.57
N GLU A 259 0.52 -12.16 9.93
CA GLU A 259 -0.38 -11.70 8.88
C GLU A 259 -1.82 -11.70 9.39
N LEU A 260 -2.56 -10.63 9.11
CA LEU A 260 -4.01 -10.60 9.29
C LEU A 260 -4.67 -10.95 7.96
N GLU A 261 -5.37 -12.08 7.92
CA GLU A 261 -6.28 -12.41 6.82
C GLU A 261 -7.69 -11.95 7.15
N ILE A 262 -8.32 -11.23 6.21
CA ILE A 262 -9.73 -10.84 6.29
C ILE A 262 -10.56 -11.72 5.35
N PHE A 263 -11.60 -12.35 5.89
CA PHE A 263 -12.58 -13.09 5.11
C PHE A 263 -13.62 -12.12 4.56
N PHE A 264 -13.53 -11.85 3.27
CA PHE A 264 -14.52 -11.03 2.57
C PHE A 264 -15.40 -11.90 1.68
N GLN A 265 -16.69 -11.99 2.00
CA GLN A 265 -17.67 -12.53 1.07
C GLN A 265 -17.86 -11.52 -0.06
N GLY A 266 -17.23 -11.77 -1.21
CA GLY A 266 -17.59 -11.05 -2.42
C GLY A 266 -19.10 -11.21 -2.64
N VAL A 267 -19.82 -10.10 -2.70
CA VAL A 267 -21.25 -10.10 -3.06
C VAL A 267 -21.35 -10.71 -4.47
N ASN A 268 -21.60 -12.02 -4.53
CA ASN A 268 -22.12 -12.64 -5.72
C ASN A 268 -23.61 -12.35 -5.70
N HIS A 269 -24.09 -11.59 -6.68
CA HIS A 269 -25.52 -11.56 -6.98
C HIS A 269 -26.00 -13.00 -7.15
N GLY A 270 -26.69 -13.54 -6.14
CA GLY A 270 -27.51 -14.76 -6.27
C GLY A 270 -27.05 -16.06 -5.61
N ALA A 271 -26.10 -16.09 -4.66
CA ALA A 271 -25.90 -17.33 -3.88
C ALA A 271 -25.38 -17.08 -2.46
N SER A 272 -26.29 -17.15 -1.48
CA SER A 272 -25.95 -17.32 -0.06
C SER A 272 -25.31 -18.70 0.14
N GLY A 273 -24.06 -18.72 0.59
CA GLY A 273 -23.38 -19.94 1.00
C GLY A 273 -22.08 -19.61 1.70
N LEU A 274 -22.09 -19.61 3.04
CA LEU A 274 -20.89 -19.69 3.87
C LEU A 274 -20.29 -21.10 3.69
N GLN A 275 -19.03 -21.19 3.28
CA GLN A 275 -18.25 -22.42 3.45
C GLN A 275 -16.87 -22.09 4.03
N PRO A 276 -16.49 -22.70 5.17
CA PRO A 276 -15.13 -22.63 5.68
C PRO A 276 -14.21 -23.55 4.87
N MET A 277 -12.98 -23.12 4.60
CA MET A 277 -11.99 -23.90 3.85
C MET A 277 -10.91 -24.44 4.80
N LYS A 278 -10.81 -25.77 4.91
CA LYS A 278 -9.73 -26.48 5.63
C LYS A 278 -8.40 -26.42 4.85
N PRO A 279 -7.24 -26.53 5.52
CA PRO A 279 -5.95 -26.59 4.87
C PRO A 279 -5.64 -28.03 4.45
N GLU A 280 -5.23 -28.26 3.21
CA GLU A 280 -4.38 -29.42 2.92
C GLU A 280 -3.42 -29.14 1.77
N LEU A 281 -2.20 -29.61 2.01
CA LEU A 281 -1.02 -29.59 1.19
C LEU A 281 -1.22 -30.51 -0.03
N SER A 282 -1.21 -29.98 -1.26
CA SER A 282 -0.74 -30.67 -2.48
C SER A 282 -1.02 -29.83 -3.72
N TYR A 283 0.02 -29.63 -4.54
CA TYR A 283 -0.16 -29.40 -5.97
C TYR A 283 -0.39 -30.76 -6.67
N PRO A 284 -0.94 -30.84 -7.89
CA PRO A 284 -1.45 -29.79 -8.77
C PRO A 284 -2.91 -30.04 -9.24
N THR A 285 -3.36 -29.17 -10.15
CA THR A 285 -4.51 -29.24 -11.09
C THR A 285 -5.84 -28.54 -10.75
N ARG A 286 -6.18 -27.62 -11.68
CA ARG A 286 -7.48 -27.14 -12.17
C ARG A 286 -8.34 -26.24 -11.26
N TYR A 287 -8.34 -24.96 -11.67
CA TYR A 287 -9.41 -23.96 -11.56
C TYR A 287 -10.30 -24.07 -10.32
N LYS A 288 -9.88 -23.39 -9.24
CA LYS A 288 -10.80 -23.01 -8.16
C LYS A 288 -10.73 -21.50 -7.95
N LYS A 289 -11.91 -20.90 -8.06
CA LYS A 289 -12.25 -19.48 -8.00
C LYS A 289 -11.73 -18.87 -6.68
N TYR A 290 -10.83 -17.89 -6.79
CA TYR A 290 -10.13 -17.26 -5.66
C TYR A 290 -11.09 -16.48 -4.74
N PRO A 291 -11.10 -16.70 -3.41
CA PRO A 291 -11.59 -15.69 -2.48
C PRO A 291 -10.60 -14.51 -2.46
N ARG A 292 -11.11 -13.27 -2.51
CA ARG A 292 -10.29 -12.06 -2.43
C ARG A 292 -9.80 -11.90 -0.99
N LYS A 293 -8.50 -12.12 -0.75
CA LYS A 293 -7.84 -11.88 0.55
C LYS A 293 -7.20 -10.49 0.55
N VAL A 294 -7.37 -9.74 1.64
CA VAL A 294 -6.57 -8.55 1.94
C VAL A 294 -5.58 -8.96 3.03
N HIS A 295 -4.29 -8.75 2.79
CA HIS A 295 -3.22 -9.07 3.74
C HIS A 295 -2.75 -7.76 4.39
N PHE A 296 -2.84 -7.69 5.72
CA PHE A 296 -2.05 -6.74 6.50
C PHE A 296 -0.82 -7.51 6.98
N LEU A 297 0.34 -7.16 6.43
CA LEU A 297 1.61 -7.65 6.95
C LEU A 297 1.91 -6.85 8.21
N SER A 298 2.21 -7.50 9.32
CA SER A 298 2.35 -6.83 10.61
C SER A 298 3.52 -7.40 11.40
N SER A 299 4.16 -6.54 12.17
CA SER A 299 5.49 -6.73 12.72
C SER A 299 5.62 -6.08 14.10
N VAL A 300 6.39 -6.72 14.98
CA VAL A 300 7.08 -6.04 16.08
C VAL A 300 8.58 -5.99 15.75
N CYS A 301 9.13 -4.78 15.69
CA CYS A 301 10.56 -4.53 15.51
C CYS A 301 11.20 -4.14 16.85
N SER A 302 12.14 -4.96 17.33
CA SER A 302 13.09 -4.52 18.35
C SER A 302 14.26 -3.83 17.66
N PHE A 303 14.23 -2.50 17.56
CA PHE A 303 15.43 -1.74 17.23
C PHE A 303 16.41 -1.90 18.39
N LEU A 304 17.45 -2.70 18.18
CA LEU A 304 18.53 -2.89 19.13
C LEU A 304 19.15 -1.53 19.46
N SER A 305 19.07 -1.20 20.75
CA SER A 305 19.94 -0.25 21.43
C SER A 305 21.41 -0.65 21.17
N ASN A 306 22.01 -0.12 20.11
CA ASN A 306 23.45 0.00 19.97
C ASN A 306 23.77 1.45 19.61
N GLN A 307 23.60 2.33 20.60
CA GLN A 307 24.39 3.56 20.65
C GLN A 307 25.82 3.15 20.99
N PRO A 308 26.85 3.51 20.20
CA PRO A 308 28.20 3.47 20.71
C PRO A 308 28.28 4.56 21.79
N SER A 309 28.54 4.15 23.03
CA SER A 309 29.02 5.07 24.05
C SER A 309 30.29 5.74 23.54
N SER A 310 30.27 7.07 23.47
CA SER A 310 31.44 7.94 23.29
C SER A 310 32.56 7.62 24.26
#